data_AF-H6LE53-F1
#
_entry.id   AF-H6LE53-F1
#
_cell.length_a   1.000
_cell.length_b   1.000
_cell.length_c   1.000
_cell.angle_alpha   90.00
_cell.angle_beta   90.00
_cell.angle_gamma   90.00
#
_symmetry.space_group_name_H-M   'P 1'
#
loop_
_entity.id
_entity.type
_entity.pdbx_description
1 polymer ?
#
loop_
_entity_poly.entity_id
_entity_poly.type
_entity_poly.pdbx_seq_one_letter_code
_entity_poly.pdbx_strand_id
1 'polypeptide(L)'
;MFEKISIDGLNTLVSFGNFEVKIVPKIYGGFTLTKSIKDNPFKIIEIREIRLPISEKEVLKEAKELLKRKYESIDFNSYCTT
;
A
#
# COMPACT_ATOMS: atom_id res chain seq x y z
N MET A 1 -2.08 -12.00 -11.65
CA MET A 1 -0.75 -12.41 -11.16
C MET A 1 -0.06 -11.15 -10.62
N PHE A 2 0.49 -11.16 -9.40
CA PHE A 2 1.21 -9.98 -8.85
C PHE A 2 2.63 -9.98 -9.40
N GLU A 3 3.15 -8.81 -9.77
CA GLU A 3 4.29 -8.73 -10.69
C GLU A 3 5.65 -8.87 -10.00
N LYS A 4 5.77 -8.47 -8.73
CA LYS A 4 7.06 -8.52 -8.04
C LYS A 4 6.86 -8.54 -6.53
N ILE A 5 7.54 -9.47 -5.87
CA ILE A 5 7.76 -9.47 -4.43
C ILE A 5 9.26 -9.33 -4.24
N SER A 6 9.72 -8.18 -3.78
CA SER A 6 11.13 -7.99 -3.38
C SER A 6 11.20 -7.83 -1.88
N ILE A 7 12.02 -8.66 -1.25
CA ILE A 7 12.29 -8.63 0.18
C ILE A 7 13.64 -7.94 0.36
N ASP A 8 13.63 -6.71 0.87
CA ASP A 8 14.85 -5.96 1.18
C ASP A 8 15.05 -6.01 2.69
N GLY A 9 15.72 -7.09 3.14
CA GLY A 9 16.03 -7.41 4.54
C GLY A 9 14.81 -7.65 5.45
N LEU A 10 14.09 -6.58 5.78
CA LEU A 10 12.92 -6.56 6.66
C LEU A 10 11.63 -6.09 5.96
N ASN A 11 11.75 -5.44 4.81
CA ASN A 11 10.60 -4.87 4.12
C ASN A 11 10.16 -5.76 2.96
N THR A 12 8.86 -5.88 2.76
CA THR A 12 8.29 -6.57 1.60
C THR A 12 7.60 -5.57 0.70
N LEU A 13 7.99 -5.53 -0.58
CA LEU A 13 7.31 -4.72 -1.59
C LEU A 13 6.45 -5.62 -2.46
N VAL A 14 5.17 -5.27 -2.63
CA VAL A 14 4.24 -5.98 -3.52
C VAL A 14 3.74 -5.01 -4.58
N SER A 15 3.84 -5.36 -5.86
CA SER A 15 3.44 -4.46 -6.94
C SER A 15 2.37 -5.07 -7.86
N PHE A 16 1.48 -4.21 -8.37
CA PHE A 16 0.48 -4.56 -9.37
C PHE A 16 0.15 -3.37 -10.27
N GLY A 17 0.44 -3.49 -11.56
CA GLY A 17 0.21 -2.40 -12.52
C GLY A 17 1.06 -1.18 -12.18
N ASN A 18 0.46 0.00 -12.10
CA ASN A 18 1.16 1.25 -11.71
C ASN A 18 1.25 1.47 -10.20
N PHE A 19 0.74 0.55 -9.39
CA PHE A 19 0.74 0.70 -7.93
C PHE A 19 1.70 -0.28 -7.27
N GLU A 20 2.22 0.14 -6.12
CA GLU A 20 3.03 -0.68 -5.23
C GLU A 20 2.59 -0.49 -3.79
N VAL A 21 2.76 -1.52 -2.98
CA VAL A 21 2.54 -1.49 -1.54
C VAL A 21 3.79 -1.95 -0.84
N LYS A 22 4.38 -1.06 -0.06
CA LYS A 22 5.50 -1.36 0.83
C LYS A 22 4.97 -1.78 2.19
N ILE A 23 5.39 -2.96 2.64
CA ILE A 23 5.09 -3.55 3.94
C ILE A 23 6.34 -3.38 4.81
N VAL A 24 6.19 -2.70 5.93
CA VAL A 24 7.26 -2.43 6.89
C VAL A 24 6.84 -2.98 8.25
N PRO A 25 7.54 -4.00 8.80
CA PRO A 25 7.27 -4.49 10.15
C PRO A 25 7.65 -3.44 11.20
N LYS A 26 6.89 -3.38 12.30
CA LYS A 26 7.18 -2.51 13.43
C LYS A 26 7.90 -3.28 14.54
N ILE A 27 8.74 -2.57 15.29
CA ILE A 27 9.54 -3.12 16.39
C ILE A 27 8.65 -3.74 17.49
N TYR A 28 7.52 -3.10 17.80
CA TYR A 28 6.59 -3.55 18.85
C TYR A 28 5.48 -4.48 18.35
N GLY A 29 5.68 -5.10 17.18
CA GLY A 29 4.66 -5.90 16.50
C GLY A 29 3.74 -5.05 15.62
N GLY A 30 3.12 -5.73 14.65
CA GLY A 30 2.31 -5.09 13.63
C GLY A 30 3.12 -4.60 12.42
N PHE A 31 2.43 -3.95 11.49
CA PHE A 31 2.95 -3.61 10.17
C PHE A 31 2.42 -2.25 9.70
N THR A 32 3.24 -1.54 8.93
CA THR A 32 2.81 -0.38 8.15
C THR A 32 2.75 -0.78 6.69
N LEU A 33 1.59 -0.57 6.05
CA LEU A 33 1.39 -0.78 4.62
C LEU A 33 1.26 0.58 3.96
N THR A 34 2.13 0.89 3.02
CA THR A 34 2.13 2.17 2.28
C THR A 34 1.87 1.90 0.81
N LYS A 35 0.75 2.39 0.27
CA LYS A 35 0.43 2.33 -1.15
C LYS A 35 0.96 3.58 -1.86
N SER A 36 1.75 3.38 -2.90
CA SER A 36 2.31 4.45 -3.74
C SER A 36 2.19 4.11 -5.24
N ILE A 37 2.48 5.11 -6.08
CA ILE A 37 2.67 4.92 -7.52
C ILE A 37 4.09 4.40 -7.76
N LYS A 38 4.24 3.37 -8.60
CA LYS A 38 5.55 2.85 -9.01
C LYS A 38 6.44 3.99 -9.53
N ASP A 39 7.73 3.91 -9.22
CA ASP A 39 8.77 4.88 -9.61
C ASP A 39 8.54 6.31 -9.07
N ASN A 40 7.55 6.50 -8.20
CA ASN A 40 7.28 7.76 -7.52
C ASN A 40 6.91 7.52 -6.05
N PRO A 41 7.91 7.26 -5.18
CA PRO A 41 7.67 6.93 -3.78
C PRO A 41 7.07 8.09 -2.97
N PHE A 42 7.11 9.33 -3.48
CA PHE A 42 6.50 10.49 -2.86
C PHE A 42 4.99 10.62 -3.14
N LYS A 43 4.49 9.94 -4.18
CA LYS A 43 3.05 9.87 -4.48
C LYS A 43 2.39 8.75 -3.68
N ILE A 44 2.22 9.01 -2.40
CA ILE A 44 1.51 8.13 -1.47
C ILE A 44 -0.01 8.31 -1.66
N ILE A 45 -0.72 7.19 -1.76
CA ILE A 45 -2.18 7.14 -1.96
C ILE A 45 -2.89 6.82 -0.65
N GLU A 46 -2.42 5.80 0.07
CA GLU A 46 -2.97 5.38 1.37
C GLU A 46 -1.84 4.84 2.24
N ILE A 47 -1.89 5.13 3.54
CA ILE A 47 -1.08 4.47 4.55
C ILE A 47 -2.03 3.77 5.51
N ARG A 48 -1.80 2.48 5.75
CA ARG A 48 -2.55 1.67 6.71
C ARG A 48 -1.60 1.15 7.79
N GLU A 49 -1.99 1.36 9.03
CA GLU A 49 -1.29 0.80 10.18
C GLU A 49 -2.05 -0.40 10.72
N ILE A 50 -1.38 -1.55 10.75
CA ILE A 50 -1.86 -2.75 11.40
C ILE A 50 -1.16 -2.84 12.75
N ARG A 51 -1.92 -2.64 13.83
CA ARG A 51 -1.38 -2.66 15.21
C ARG A 51 -1.36 -4.05 15.84
N LEU A 52 -2.13 -4.98 15.27
CA LEU A 52 -2.21 -6.34 15.76
C LEU A 52 -1.03 -7.17 15.21
N PRO A 53 -0.46 -8.07 16.01
CA PRO A 53 0.54 -9.03 15.55
C PRO A 53 -0.15 -10.13 14.72
N ILE A 54 -0.46 -9.82 13.46
CA ILE A 54 -1.02 -10.76 12.50
C ILE A 54 0.09 -11.50 11.74
N SER A 55 -0.24 -12.66 11.17
CA SER A 55 0.73 -13.44 10.42
C SER A 55 1.13 -12.76 9.11
N GLU A 56 2.35 -13.02 8.60
CA GLU A 56 2.82 -12.46 7.32
C GLU A 56 1.87 -12.76 6.15
N LYS A 57 1.22 -13.94 6.16
CA LYS A 57 0.23 -14.32 5.15
C LYS A 57 -0.98 -13.40 5.16
N GLU A 58 -1.44 -13.00 6.33
CA GLU A 58 -2.55 -12.06 6.47
C GLU A 58 -2.14 -10.64 6.07
N VAL A 59 -0.93 -10.21 6.44
CA VAL A 59 -0.39 -8.90 5.99
C VAL A 59 -0.30 -8.84 4.47
N LEU A 60 0.16 -9.91 3.84
CA LEU A 60 0.21 -10.03 2.38
C LEU A 60 -1.18 -10.00 1.76
N LYS A 61 -2.19 -10.58 2.42
CA LYS A 61 -3.59 -10.51 1.97
C LYS A 61 -4.09 -9.06 2.00
N GLU A 62 -3.90 -8.36 3.11
CA GLU A 62 -4.25 -6.94 3.27
C GLU A 62 -3.55 -6.07 2.23
N ALA A 63 -2.25 -6.28 1.99
CA ALA A 63 -1.49 -5.54 0.99
C ALA A 63 -2.04 -5.75 -0.43
N LYS A 64 -2.47 -6.97 -0.76
CA LYS A 64 -3.10 -7.29 -2.06
C LYS A 64 -4.47 -6.64 -2.19
N GLU A 65 -5.25 -6.57 -1.12
CA GLU A 65 -6.54 -5.86 -1.12
C GLU A 65 -6.34 -4.36 -1.29
N LEU A 66 -5.35 -3.79 -0.60
CA LEU A 66 -4.98 -2.39 -0.73
C LEU A 66 -4.54 -2.05 -2.16
N LEU A 67 -3.77 -2.92 -2.82
CA LEU A 67 -3.40 -2.77 -4.23
C LEU A 67 -4.61 -2.71 -5.16
N LYS A 68 -5.58 -3.62 -4.98
CA LYS A 68 -6.78 -3.71 -5.82
C LYS A 68 -7.75 -2.54 -5.62
N ARG A 69 -7.70 -1.88 -4.46
CA ARG A 69 -8.59 -0.77 -4.15
C ARG A 69 -8.39 0.37 -5.14
N LYS A 70 -9.45 0.70 -5.87
CA LYS A 70 -9.53 1.88 -6.74
C LYS A 70 -10.09 3.03 -5.92
N TYR A 71 -9.45 4.19 -6.01
CA TYR A 71 -9.97 5.42 -5.41
C TYR A 71 -10.51 6.27 -6.53
N GLU A 72 -11.69 6.82 -6.34
CA GLU A 72 -12.22 7.84 -7.23
C GLU A 72 -11.39 9.10 -7.02
N SER A 73 -10.91 9.69 -8.11
CA SER A 73 -10.34 11.03 -8.05
C SER A 73 -11.50 11.99 -7.82
N ILE A 74 -11.55 12.61 -6.64
CA ILE A 74 -12.44 13.74 -6.41
C ILE A 74 -11.94 14.87 -7.32
N ASP A 75 -12.70 15.17 -8.37
CA ASP A 75 -12.42 16.33 -9.21
C ASP A 75 -12.82 17.58 -8.43
N PHE A 76 -11.84 18.26 -7.84
CA PHE A 76 -12.09 19.48 -7.08
C PHE A 76 -12.71 20.60 -7.95
N ASN A 77 -12.57 20.54 -9.28
CA ASN A 77 -13.22 21.49 -10.17
C ASN A 77 -14.75 21.34 -10.21
N SER A 78 -15.32 20.19 -9.83
CA SER A 78 -16.78 20.00 -9.83
C SER A 78 -17.48 20.70 -8.66
N TYR A 79 -16.74 21.12 -7.63
CA TYR A 79 -17.29 21.77 -6.44
C TYR A 79 -17.14 23.29 -6.46
N CYS A 80 -16.39 23.83 -7.42
CA CYS A 80 -16.28 25.26 -7.68
C CYS A 80 -17.24 25.66 -8.81
N THR A 81 -18.55 25.51 -8.59
CA THR A 81 -19.56 26.20 -9.41
C THR A 81 -19.68 27.63 -8.89
N THR A 82 -19.22 28.59 -9.70
CA THR A 82 -19.43 30.05 -9.57
C THR A 82 -20.89 30.44 -9.44
#